data_AF-A0A534S8V1-F1
#
_entry.id   AF-A0A534S8V1-F1
#
_cell.length_a   1.000
_cell.length_b   1.000
_cell.length_c   1.000
_cell.angle_alpha   90.00
_cell.angle_beta   90.00
_cell.angle_gamma   90.00
#
_symmetry.space_group_name_H-M   'P 1'
#
loop_
_entity.id
_entity.type
_entity.pdbx_description
1 polymer ?
#
loop_
_entity_poly.entity_id
_entity_poly.type
_entity_poly.pdbx_seq_one_letter_code
_entity_poly.pdbx_strand_id
1 'polypeptide(L)'
;MSLTTAVFTGWHRFLAVFSADDRQRLLENLCDAYHAEAGAVAQFTQHAHRMYYPHFREGLLRIAAEAAAHIPWLEEKILALGGTLPQRSFTPKMGRNSWECLRLDLEKAQRGRVNLLEWIHTAEQVEPEIVVGLRRIRAEKQQHCEELRDMLMKSDPYTPPATTTPHEQVEPQKQAWFEQRKSEWLDQERAEWEAGGKQVPWAEWSGEREFRWATELPHRDLEWARRLAEQGAE
;
A
#
# COMPACT_ATOMS: atom_id res chain seq x y z
N MET A 1 -47.47 -30.33 17.59
CA MET A 1 -46.09 -29.88 17.34
C MET A 1 -45.90 -29.84 15.84
N SER A 2 -45.83 -28.64 15.26
CA SER A 2 -45.92 -28.43 13.81
C SER A 2 -44.63 -28.77 13.07
N LEU A 3 -44.77 -29.51 11.97
CA LEU A 3 -43.71 -29.93 11.04
C LEU A 3 -43.02 -28.75 10.31
N THR A 4 -43.50 -27.51 10.45
CA THR A 4 -42.95 -26.32 9.78
C THR A 4 -41.70 -25.75 10.45
N THR A 5 -41.48 -25.97 11.75
CA THR A 5 -40.33 -25.37 12.47
C THR A 5 -39.01 -26.11 12.21
N ALA A 6 -39.06 -27.42 11.94
CA ALA A 6 -37.88 -28.27 11.71
C ALA A 6 -37.27 -28.08 10.31
N VAL A 7 -38.09 -27.76 9.31
CA VAL A 7 -37.60 -27.44 7.96
C VAL A 7 -36.92 -26.06 7.98
N PHE A 8 -37.52 -25.05 8.61
CA PHE A 8 -36.98 -23.69 8.62
C PHE A 8 -35.60 -23.56 9.32
N THR A 9 -35.37 -24.33 10.38
CA THR A 9 -34.06 -24.37 11.08
C THR A 9 -32.99 -25.12 10.28
N GLY A 10 -33.36 -26.13 9.50
CA GLY A 10 -32.45 -26.83 8.60
C GLY A 10 -31.94 -25.95 7.45
N TRP A 11 -32.81 -25.13 6.86
CA TRP A 11 -32.45 -24.19 5.79
C TRP A 11 -31.58 -23.03 6.29
N HIS A 12 -31.86 -22.49 7.47
CA HIS A 12 -31.01 -21.46 8.08
C HIS A 12 -29.60 -21.99 8.40
N ARG A 13 -29.49 -23.22 8.90
CA ARG A 13 -28.18 -23.85 9.18
C ARG A 13 -27.41 -24.14 7.90
N PHE A 14 -28.10 -24.54 6.83
CA PHE A 14 -27.49 -24.76 5.51
C PHE A 14 -26.97 -23.44 4.93
N LEU A 15 -27.80 -22.38 4.88
CA LEU A 15 -27.39 -21.05 4.39
C LEU A 15 -26.28 -20.43 5.23
N ALA A 16 -26.28 -20.65 6.55
CA ALA A 16 -25.22 -20.18 7.44
C ALA A 16 -23.86 -20.86 7.17
N VAL A 17 -23.85 -22.09 6.64
CA VAL A 17 -22.61 -22.79 6.25
C VAL A 17 -22.06 -22.22 4.95
N PHE A 18 -22.91 -21.90 3.96
CA PHE A 18 -22.46 -21.24 2.72
C PHE A 18 -21.97 -19.81 3.00
N SER A 19 -22.68 -19.05 3.84
CA SER A 19 -22.25 -17.69 4.19
C SER A 19 -20.98 -17.65 5.02
N ALA A 20 -20.70 -18.68 5.83
CA ALA A 20 -19.44 -18.80 6.56
C ALA A 20 -18.26 -19.09 5.63
N ASP A 21 -18.45 -19.93 4.61
CA ASP A 21 -17.41 -20.27 3.62
C ASP A 21 -17.10 -19.06 2.72
N ASP A 22 -18.13 -18.36 2.26
CA ASP A 22 -17.96 -17.15 1.45
C ASP A 22 -17.32 -16.00 2.24
N ARG A 23 -17.65 -15.86 3.53
CA ARG A 23 -17.03 -14.87 4.42
C ARG A 23 -15.56 -15.20 4.70
N GLN A 24 -15.23 -16.48 4.87
CA GLN A 24 -13.84 -16.92 5.01
C GLN A 24 -13.04 -16.63 3.74
N ARG A 25 -13.63 -16.93 2.57
CA ARG A 25 -13.02 -16.60 1.27
C ARG A 25 -12.84 -15.09 1.07
N LEU A 26 -13.82 -14.27 1.48
CA LEU A 26 -13.69 -12.82 1.43
C LEU A 26 -12.54 -12.34 2.33
N LEU A 27 -12.41 -12.90 3.53
CA LEU A 27 -11.31 -12.58 4.43
C LEU A 27 -9.95 -12.94 3.81
N GLU A 28 -9.83 -14.13 3.21
CA GLU A 28 -8.62 -14.55 2.49
C GLU A 28 -8.27 -13.60 1.34
N ASN A 29 -9.27 -13.22 0.54
CA ASN A 29 -9.12 -12.25 -0.53
C ASN A 29 -8.61 -10.88 -0.04
N LEU A 30 -9.10 -10.41 1.12
CA LEU A 30 -8.63 -9.14 1.70
C LEU A 30 -7.21 -9.25 2.25
N CYS A 31 -6.86 -10.39 2.86
CA CYS A 31 -5.48 -10.67 3.27
C CYS A 31 -4.52 -10.69 2.07
N ASP A 32 -4.94 -11.30 0.96
CA ASP A 32 -4.19 -11.31 -0.30
C ASP A 32 -4.07 -9.89 -0.90
N ALA A 33 -5.13 -9.09 -0.85
CA ALA A 33 -5.11 -7.69 -1.26
C ALA A 33 -4.09 -6.90 -0.46
N TYR A 34 -4.13 -7.03 0.86
CA TYR A 34 -3.19 -6.38 1.77
C TYR A 34 -1.74 -6.79 1.47
N HIS A 35 -1.49 -8.09 1.27
CA HIS A 35 -0.17 -8.59 0.90
C HIS A 35 0.29 -8.03 -0.45
N ALA A 36 -0.62 -7.96 -1.43
CA ALA A 36 -0.34 -7.43 -2.74
C ALA A 36 0.01 -5.93 -2.69
N GLU A 37 -0.72 -5.11 -1.93
CA GLU A 37 -0.43 -3.68 -1.76
C GLU A 37 0.88 -3.45 -1.04
N ALA A 38 1.09 -4.07 0.13
CA ALA A 38 2.34 -3.92 0.88
C ALA A 38 3.56 -4.38 0.06
N GLY A 39 3.42 -5.47 -0.69
CA GLY A 39 4.44 -5.93 -1.62
C GLY A 39 4.65 -4.98 -2.80
N ALA A 40 3.61 -4.29 -3.28
CA ALA A 40 3.70 -3.31 -4.36
C ALA A 40 4.47 -2.06 -3.88
N VAL A 41 4.16 -1.54 -2.69
CA VAL A 41 4.89 -0.44 -2.05
C VAL A 41 6.39 -0.75 -1.99
N ALA A 42 6.75 -1.92 -1.45
CA ALA A 42 8.16 -2.33 -1.35
C ALA A 42 8.84 -2.42 -2.71
N GLN A 43 8.16 -2.98 -3.72
CA GLN A 43 8.74 -3.16 -5.04
C GLN A 43 8.93 -1.85 -5.79
N PHE A 44 7.89 -1.00 -5.86
CA PHE A 44 7.93 0.28 -6.56
C PHE A 44 8.96 1.23 -5.95
N THR A 45 9.02 1.30 -4.61
CA THR A 45 10.03 2.10 -3.91
C THR A 45 11.45 1.64 -4.25
N GLN A 46 11.70 0.32 -4.20
CA GLN A 46 13.00 -0.25 -4.52
C GLN A 46 13.41 0.00 -5.98
N HIS A 47 12.46 -0.08 -6.91
CA HIS A 47 12.71 0.19 -8.33
C HIS A 47 12.91 1.67 -8.62
N ALA A 48 12.18 2.56 -7.95
CA ALA A 48 12.35 4.00 -8.07
C ALA A 48 13.79 4.44 -7.72
N HIS A 49 14.37 3.88 -6.65
CA HIS A 49 15.76 4.14 -6.27
C HIS A 49 16.79 3.75 -7.33
N ARG A 50 16.48 2.74 -8.15
CA ARG A 50 17.36 2.25 -9.22
C ARG A 50 17.06 2.85 -10.59
N MET A 51 16.02 3.67 -10.67
CA MET A 51 15.52 4.20 -11.93
C MET A 51 16.49 5.23 -12.50
N TYR A 52 16.86 5.05 -13.76
CA TYR A 52 17.74 5.95 -14.50
C TYR A 52 17.09 7.31 -14.75
N TYR A 53 15.78 7.32 -15.07
CA TYR A 53 15.05 8.53 -15.40
C TYR A 53 14.41 9.14 -14.15
N PRO A 54 14.75 10.39 -13.75
CA PRO A 54 14.23 11.01 -12.54
C PRO A 54 12.70 11.13 -12.50
N HIS A 55 12.07 11.49 -13.62
CA HIS A 55 10.62 11.59 -13.71
C HIS A 55 9.90 10.23 -13.57
N PHE A 56 10.54 9.11 -13.95
CA PHE A 56 9.99 7.78 -13.67
C PHE A 56 10.16 7.39 -12.21
N ARG A 57 11.25 7.81 -11.56
CA ARG A 57 11.42 7.64 -10.11
C ARG A 57 10.27 8.30 -9.36
N GLU A 58 9.95 9.56 -9.68
CA GLU A 58 8.84 10.29 -9.06
C GLU A 58 7.49 9.59 -9.28
N GLY A 59 7.22 9.14 -10.51
CA GLY A 59 5.98 8.41 -10.81
C GLY A 59 5.86 7.10 -10.04
N LEU A 60 6.94 6.30 -9.95
CA LEU A 60 6.94 5.07 -9.15
C LEU A 60 6.75 5.32 -7.65
N LEU A 61 7.36 6.38 -7.10
CA LEU A 61 7.15 6.76 -5.69
C LEU A 61 5.72 7.23 -5.45
N ARG A 62 5.10 7.91 -6.41
CA ARG A 62 3.70 8.31 -6.31
C ARG A 62 2.78 7.09 -6.32
N ILE A 63 3.01 6.14 -7.23
CA ILE A 63 2.27 4.89 -7.28
C ILE A 63 2.44 4.11 -5.96
N ALA A 64 3.66 4.08 -5.40
CA ALA A 64 3.92 3.46 -4.09
C ALA A 64 3.12 4.15 -2.96
N ALA A 65 3.07 5.47 -2.93
CA ALA A 65 2.30 6.22 -1.94
C ALA A 65 0.79 5.96 -2.05
N GLU A 66 0.25 5.92 -3.28
CA GLU A 66 -1.15 5.60 -3.54
C GLU A 66 -1.50 4.17 -3.12
N ALA A 67 -0.65 3.18 -3.42
CA ALA A 67 -0.82 1.80 -2.95
C ALA A 67 -0.74 1.69 -1.42
N ALA A 68 0.15 2.45 -0.78
CA ALA A 68 0.27 2.48 0.68
C ALA A 68 -0.98 3.04 1.36
N ALA A 69 -1.66 4.01 0.73
CA ALA A 69 -2.89 4.60 1.25
C ALA A 69 -4.05 3.59 1.32
N HIS A 70 -3.98 2.45 0.62
CA HIS A 70 -4.99 1.38 0.71
C HIS A 70 -4.81 0.50 1.93
N ILE A 71 -3.59 0.42 2.48
CA ILE A 71 -3.23 -0.52 3.54
C ILE A 71 -4.09 -0.32 4.79
N PRO A 72 -4.26 0.89 5.35
CA PRO A 72 -5.07 1.08 6.56
C PRO A 72 -6.53 0.65 6.38
N TRP A 73 -7.11 0.92 5.21
CA TRP A 73 -8.47 0.50 4.90
C TRP A 73 -8.58 -1.03 4.84
N LEU A 74 -7.62 -1.71 4.21
CA LEU A 74 -7.59 -3.17 4.17
C LEU A 74 -7.43 -3.78 5.56
N GLU A 75 -6.56 -3.21 6.40
CA GLU A 75 -6.37 -3.65 7.78
C GLU A 75 -7.67 -3.54 8.59
N GLU A 76 -8.35 -2.40 8.49
CA GLU A 76 -9.63 -2.17 9.14
C GLU A 76 -10.66 -3.24 8.73
N LYS A 77 -10.76 -3.56 7.44
CA LYS A 77 -11.74 -4.56 6.94
C LYS A 77 -11.37 -5.99 7.33
N ILE A 78 -10.08 -6.35 7.31
CA ILE A 78 -9.62 -7.66 7.79
C ILE A 78 -9.98 -7.85 9.27
N LEU A 79 -9.71 -6.84 10.10
CA LEU A 79 -10.01 -6.88 11.54
C LEU A 79 -11.51 -6.89 11.82
N ALA A 80 -12.31 -6.10 11.09
CA ALA A 80 -13.77 -6.08 11.22
C ALA A 80 -14.40 -7.44 10.87
N LEU A 81 -13.77 -8.20 9.96
CA LEU A 81 -14.18 -9.57 9.65
C LEU A 81 -13.64 -10.61 10.64
N GLY A 82 -12.95 -10.19 11.71
CA GLY A 82 -12.40 -11.10 12.73
C GLY A 82 -11.14 -11.83 12.27
N GLY A 83 -10.47 -11.35 11.23
CA GLY A 83 -9.20 -11.86 10.75
C GLY A 83 -8.01 -11.36 11.57
N THR A 84 -6.82 -11.83 11.18
CA THR A 84 -5.54 -11.35 11.72
C THR A 84 -4.69 -10.81 10.58
N LEU A 85 -3.92 -9.76 10.85
CA LEU A 85 -3.06 -9.15 9.84
C LEU A 85 -1.91 -10.10 9.49
N PRO A 86 -1.68 -10.42 8.21
CA PRO A 86 -0.57 -11.29 7.83
C PRO A 86 0.76 -10.57 8.05
N GLN A 87 1.79 -11.33 8.40
CA GLN A 87 3.13 -10.81 8.66
C GLN A 87 3.71 -10.15 7.41
N ARG A 88 4.28 -8.95 7.56
CA ARG A 88 4.88 -8.20 6.45
C ARG A 88 6.31 -8.70 6.18
N SER A 89 6.47 -9.59 5.20
CA SER A 89 7.79 -9.92 4.64
C SER A 89 7.71 -9.95 3.12
N PHE A 90 8.41 -9.04 2.45
CA PHE A 90 8.36 -8.91 1.00
C PHE A 90 9.77 -8.82 0.44
N THR A 91 10.06 -9.63 -0.57
CA THR A 91 11.31 -9.53 -1.33
C THR A 91 10.98 -8.96 -2.71
N PRO A 92 11.36 -7.70 -3.01
CA PRO A 92 11.22 -7.12 -4.34
C PRO A 92 11.90 -7.97 -5.40
N LYS A 93 11.26 -8.13 -6.57
CA LYS A 93 11.86 -8.80 -7.71
C LYS A 93 12.75 -7.82 -8.45
N MET A 94 14.05 -8.04 -8.47
CA MET A 94 14.99 -7.10 -9.07
C MET A 94 15.09 -7.27 -10.59
N GLY A 95 14.89 -6.16 -11.33
CA GLY A 95 15.24 -6.06 -12.73
C GLY A 95 16.74 -5.74 -12.93
N ARG A 96 17.30 -6.13 -14.08
CA ARG A 96 18.69 -5.81 -14.46
C ARG A 96 18.87 -4.33 -14.78
N ASN A 97 17.83 -3.69 -15.30
CA ASN A 97 17.83 -2.27 -15.67
C ASN A 97 16.46 -1.62 -15.43
N SER A 98 16.36 -0.32 -15.72
CA SER A 98 15.15 0.50 -15.58
C SER A 98 13.94 -0.11 -16.32
N TRP A 99 14.14 -0.52 -17.57
CA TRP A 99 13.10 -1.12 -18.40
C TRP A 99 12.56 -2.43 -17.80
N GLU A 100 13.46 -3.32 -17.33
CA GLU A 100 13.05 -4.60 -16.73
C GLU A 100 12.35 -4.40 -15.39
N CYS A 101 12.75 -3.38 -14.60
CA CYS A 101 12.02 -2.99 -13.39
C CYS A 101 10.59 -2.56 -13.73
N LEU A 102 10.42 -1.65 -14.70
CA LEU A 102 9.10 -1.18 -15.15
C LEU A 102 8.22 -2.32 -15.69
N ARG A 103 8.80 -3.28 -16.42
CA ARG A 103 8.07 -4.48 -16.88
C ARG A 103 7.58 -5.32 -15.70
N LEU A 104 8.44 -5.59 -14.71
CA LEU A 104 8.07 -6.35 -13.51
C LEU A 104 6.98 -5.64 -12.70
N ASP A 105 7.03 -4.31 -12.65
CA ASP A 105 6.05 -3.47 -11.98
C ASP A 105 4.69 -3.52 -12.69
N LEU A 106 4.70 -3.39 -14.02
CA LEU A 106 3.49 -3.50 -14.84
C LEU A 106 2.83 -4.89 -14.67
N GLU A 107 3.61 -5.97 -14.71
CA GLU A 107 3.10 -7.33 -14.50
C GLU A 107 2.48 -7.51 -13.11
N LYS A 108 3.07 -6.90 -12.07
CA LYS A 108 2.54 -6.94 -10.71
C LYS A 108 1.23 -6.18 -10.60
N ALA A 109 1.18 -4.95 -11.12
CA ALA A 109 -0.03 -4.13 -11.12
C ALA A 109 -1.18 -4.80 -11.88
N GLN A 110 -0.89 -5.40 -13.04
CA GLN A 110 -1.88 -6.14 -13.83
C GLN A 110 -2.45 -7.34 -13.08
N ARG A 111 -1.60 -8.12 -12.40
CA ARG A 111 -2.04 -9.26 -11.60
C ARG A 111 -2.98 -8.83 -10.48
N GLY A 112 -2.57 -7.82 -9.70
CA GLY A 112 -3.40 -7.31 -8.61
C GLY A 112 -4.76 -6.79 -9.09
N ARG A 113 -4.78 -6.10 -10.24
CA ARG A 113 -6.01 -5.61 -10.87
C ARG A 113 -6.96 -6.72 -11.32
N VAL A 114 -6.41 -7.84 -11.84
CA VAL A 114 -7.22 -9.00 -12.24
C VAL A 114 -7.79 -9.70 -11.01
N ASN A 115 -6.99 -9.93 -9.98
CA ASN A 115 -7.45 -10.57 -8.73
C ASN A 115 -8.61 -9.79 -8.09
N LEU A 116 -8.55 -8.45 -8.11
CA LEU A 116 -9.61 -7.59 -7.57
C LEU A 116 -10.99 -7.82 -8.23
N LEU A 117 -11.06 -8.29 -9.47
CA LEU A 117 -12.37 -8.61 -10.09
C LEU A 117 -13.06 -9.77 -9.38
N GLU A 118 -12.31 -10.83 -9.09
CA GLU A 118 -12.83 -11.99 -8.37
C GLU A 118 -13.24 -11.58 -6.95
N TRP A 119 -12.40 -10.78 -6.27
CA TRP A 119 -12.66 -10.36 -4.90
C TRP A 119 -13.88 -9.45 -4.77
N ILE A 120 -14.08 -8.53 -5.73
CA ILE A 120 -15.30 -7.71 -5.81
C ILE A 120 -16.53 -8.60 -5.92
N HIS A 121 -16.48 -9.63 -6.76
CA HIS A 121 -17.60 -10.55 -6.93
C HIS A 121 -17.92 -11.31 -5.63
N THR A 122 -16.90 -11.80 -4.91
CA THR A 122 -17.11 -12.43 -3.59
C THR A 122 -17.70 -11.43 -2.58
N ALA A 123 -17.19 -10.20 -2.55
CA ALA A 123 -17.67 -9.16 -1.64
C ALA A 123 -19.13 -8.78 -1.90
N GLU A 124 -19.57 -8.74 -3.16
CA GLU A 124 -20.98 -8.46 -3.52
C GLU A 124 -21.98 -9.45 -2.90
N GLN A 125 -21.57 -10.69 -2.66
CA GLN A 125 -22.44 -11.73 -2.09
C GLN A 125 -22.47 -11.72 -0.55
N VAL A 126 -21.40 -11.24 0.08
CA VAL A 126 -21.20 -11.38 1.53
C VAL A 126 -21.31 -10.05 2.27
N GLU A 127 -20.58 -9.05 1.79
CA GLU A 127 -20.42 -7.75 2.48
C GLU A 127 -20.38 -6.62 1.44
N PRO A 128 -21.55 -6.18 0.94
CA PRO A 128 -21.65 -5.21 -0.14
C PRO A 128 -20.96 -3.87 0.17
N GLU A 129 -20.78 -3.50 1.44
CA GLU A 129 -20.10 -2.27 1.84
C GLU A 129 -18.60 -2.27 1.44
N ILE A 130 -17.96 -3.44 1.43
CA ILE A 130 -16.54 -3.59 1.07
C ILE A 130 -16.31 -3.37 -0.43
N VAL A 131 -17.33 -3.64 -1.25
CA VAL A 131 -17.27 -3.53 -2.72
C VAL A 131 -16.84 -2.14 -3.18
N VAL A 132 -17.30 -1.09 -2.51
CA VAL A 132 -16.97 0.30 -2.88
C VAL A 132 -15.48 0.55 -2.77
N GLY A 133 -14.84 0.10 -1.69
CA GLY A 133 -13.40 0.24 -1.50
C GLY A 133 -12.60 -0.61 -2.48
N LEU A 134 -12.98 -1.87 -2.71
CA LEU A 134 -12.30 -2.72 -3.69
C LEU A 134 -12.40 -2.17 -5.12
N ARG A 135 -13.55 -1.59 -5.50
CA ARG A 135 -13.71 -0.92 -6.81
C ARG A 135 -12.81 0.31 -6.93
N ARG A 136 -12.67 1.10 -5.86
CA ARG A 136 -11.75 2.24 -5.82
C ARG A 136 -10.30 1.77 -6.03
N ILE A 137 -9.83 0.80 -5.24
CA ILE A 137 -8.48 0.22 -5.37
C ILE A 137 -8.25 -0.27 -6.81
N ARG A 138 -9.22 -0.97 -7.39
CA ARG A 138 -9.12 -1.48 -8.76
C ARG A 138 -9.01 -0.35 -9.79
N ALA A 139 -9.78 0.73 -9.64
CA ALA A 139 -9.72 1.88 -10.54
C ALA A 139 -8.35 2.57 -10.48
N GLU A 140 -7.81 2.76 -9.27
CA GLU A 140 -6.47 3.32 -9.08
C GLU A 140 -5.39 2.39 -9.67
N LYS A 141 -5.48 1.06 -9.46
CA LYS A 141 -4.58 0.10 -10.12
C LYS A 141 -4.65 0.11 -11.65
N GLN A 142 -5.83 0.39 -12.22
CA GLN A 142 -5.97 0.55 -13.67
C GLN A 142 -5.17 1.76 -14.16
N GLN A 143 -5.26 2.89 -13.45
CA GLN A 143 -4.46 4.08 -13.74
C GLN A 143 -2.97 3.80 -13.61
N HIS A 144 -2.54 3.09 -12.55
CA HIS A 144 -1.14 2.67 -12.38
C HIS A 144 -0.66 1.80 -13.55
N CYS A 145 -1.49 0.87 -14.04
CA CYS A 145 -1.13 0.05 -15.20
C CYS A 145 -0.93 0.88 -16.48
N GLU A 146 -1.71 1.95 -16.66
CA GLU A 146 -1.61 2.84 -17.81
C GLU A 146 -0.34 3.68 -17.73
N GLU A 147 -0.05 4.23 -16.56
CA GLU A 147 1.16 5.00 -16.31
C GLU A 147 2.43 4.15 -16.44
N LEU A 148 2.47 2.97 -15.82
CA LEU A 148 3.60 2.06 -15.94
C LEU A 148 3.84 1.63 -17.40
N ARG A 149 2.76 1.44 -18.17
CA ARG A 149 2.85 1.14 -19.61
C ARG A 149 3.44 2.31 -20.38
N ASP A 150 3.01 3.54 -20.08
CA ASP A 150 3.53 4.75 -20.72
C ASP A 150 5.03 4.95 -20.40
N MET A 151 5.43 4.80 -19.14
CA MET A 151 6.85 4.82 -18.73
C MET A 151 7.65 3.74 -19.46
N LEU A 152 7.13 2.51 -19.53
CA LEU A 152 7.79 1.39 -20.20
C LEU A 152 8.00 1.68 -21.69
N MET A 153 6.99 2.23 -22.39
CA MET A 153 7.07 2.60 -23.80
C MET A 153 8.11 3.70 -24.08
N LYS A 154 8.35 4.58 -23.11
CA LYS A 154 9.31 5.68 -23.19
C LYS A 154 10.70 5.30 -22.68
N SER A 155 10.83 4.17 -22.00
CA SER A 155 12.11 3.67 -21.48
C SER A 155 12.87 2.89 -22.54
N ASP A 156 14.19 3.08 -22.60
CA ASP A 156 15.05 2.32 -23.50
C ASP A 156 15.46 0.97 -22.84
N PRO A 157 15.24 -0.18 -23.50
CA PRO A 157 15.57 -1.51 -22.98
C PRO A 157 17.07 -1.72 -22.72
N TYR A 158 17.95 -0.88 -23.29
CA TYR A 158 19.40 -0.96 -23.14
C TYR A 158 19.97 0.06 -22.16
N THR A 159 19.12 0.95 -21.61
CA THR A 159 19.57 1.93 -20.63
C THR A 159 20.13 1.21 -19.40
N PRO A 160 21.39 1.47 -19.00
CA PRO A 160 21.95 0.86 -17.80
C PRO A 160 21.15 1.33 -16.57
N PRO A 161 21.16 0.55 -15.46
CA PRO A 161 20.66 1.09 -14.19
C PRO A 161 21.38 2.40 -13.87
N ALA A 162 20.72 3.32 -13.17
CA ALA A 162 21.36 4.55 -12.72
C ALA A 162 22.73 4.21 -12.12
N THR A 163 23.80 4.81 -12.65
CA THR A 163 25.12 4.66 -12.06
C THR A 163 24.99 5.05 -10.61
N THR A 164 25.37 4.14 -9.72
CA THR A 164 25.30 4.29 -8.29
C THR A 164 26.12 5.53 -7.93
N THR A 165 25.49 6.71 -7.85
CA THR A 165 25.95 7.73 -6.89
C THR A 165 26.14 6.98 -5.59
N PRO A 166 27.31 7.05 -4.92
CA PRO A 166 27.62 6.18 -3.78
C PRO A 166 26.45 6.18 -2.81
N HIS A 167 25.67 5.10 -2.83
CA HIS A 167 24.44 4.95 -2.06
C HIS A 167 24.75 5.08 -0.56
N GLU A 168 26.01 4.83 -0.19
CA GLU A 168 26.58 5.07 1.13
C GLU A 168 26.59 6.54 1.59
N GLN A 169 26.57 7.53 0.69
CA GLN A 169 26.54 8.94 1.08
C GLN A 169 25.14 9.56 1.10
N VAL A 170 24.21 9.02 0.31
CA VAL A 170 22.82 9.54 0.22
C VAL A 170 21.97 9.02 1.37
N GLU A 171 22.17 7.78 1.84
CA GLU A 171 21.39 7.21 2.95
C GLU A 171 21.59 7.94 4.28
N PRO A 172 22.81 8.32 4.71
CA PRO A 172 22.99 9.13 5.91
C PRO A 172 22.32 10.50 5.79
N GLN A 173 22.33 11.13 4.62
CA GLN A 173 21.67 12.41 4.38
C GLN A 173 20.15 12.29 4.40
N LYS A 174 19.61 11.24 3.76
CA LYS A 174 18.19 10.91 3.78
C LYS A 174 17.71 10.62 5.20
N GLN A 175 18.47 9.81 5.96
CA GLN A 175 18.15 9.51 7.36
C GLN A 175 18.19 10.78 8.22
N ALA A 176 19.23 11.61 8.09
CA ALA A 176 19.32 12.86 8.83
C ALA A 176 18.15 13.80 8.49
N TRP A 177 17.76 13.88 7.23
CA TRP A 177 16.60 14.67 6.80
C TRP A 177 15.28 14.13 7.37
N PHE A 178 15.09 12.81 7.38
CA PHE A 178 13.92 12.19 7.99
C PHE A 178 13.86 12.40 9.51
N GLU A 179 14.98 12.24 10.22
CA GLU A 179 15.04 12.51 11.66
C GLU A 179 14.73 13.97 11.97
N GLN A 180 15.26 14.90 11.17
CA GLN A 180 14.95 16.32 11.31
C GLN A 180 13.44 16.57 11.11
N ARG A 181 12.86 16.06 10.03
CA ARG A 181 11.43 16.22 9.77
C ARG A 181 10.55 15.55 10.83
N LYS A 182 10.97 14.40 11.35
CA LYS A 182 10.29 13.72 12.45
C LYS A 182 10.29 14.59 13.70
N SER A 183 11.43 15.19 14.03
CA SER A 183 11.56 16.09 15.17
C SER A 183 10.66 17.31 15.01
N GLU A 184 10.71 17.99 13.85
CA GLU A 184 9.86 19.16 13.56
C GLU A 184 8.36 18.83 13.72
N TRP A 185 7.94 17.69 13.18
CA TRP A 185 6.56 17.23 13.27
C TRP A 185 6.14 16.89 14.71
N LEU A 186 6.98 16.16 15.46
CA LEU A 186 6.73 15.82 16.87
C LEU A 186 6.66 17.07 17.75
N ASP A 187 7.47 18.09 17.46
CA ASP A 187 7.44 19.37 18.19
C ASP A 187 6.13 20.12 17.92
N GLN A 188 5.64 20.13 16.68
CA GLN A 188 4.35 20.71 16.33
C GLN A 188 3.18 19.97 17.00
N GLU A 189 3.18 18.64 16.90
CA GLU A 189 2.20 17.76 17.54
C GLU A 189 2.21 17.93 19.07
N ARG A 190 3.40 18.08 19.69
CA ARG A 190 3.51 18.41 21.12
C ARG A 190 2.83 19.73 21.47
N ALA A 191 3.08 20.77 20.68
CA ALA A 191 2.47 22.08 20.91
C ALA A 191 0.94 22.01 20.84
N GLU A 192 0.37 21.24 19.90
CA GLU A 192 -1.07 21.02 19.79
C GLU A 192 -1.63 20.24 20.99
N TRP A 193 -0.94 19.19 21.44
CA TRP A 193 -1.32 18.42 22.62
C TRP A 193 -1.32 19.27 23.90
N GLU A 194 -0.31 20.14 24.07
CA GLU A 194 -0.23 21.06 25.20
C GLU A 194 -1.35 22.11 25.17
N ALA A 195 -1.67 22.63 23.99
CA ALA A 195 -2.78 23.57 23.80
C ALA A 195 -4.15 22.92 23.99
N GLY A 196 -4.30 21.64 23.65
CA GLY A 196 -5.54 20.86 23.73
C GLY A 196 -5.92 20.36 25.13
N GLY A 197 -5.19 20.76 26.17
CA GLY A 197 -5.53 20.43 27.56
C GLY A 197 -5.11 19.04 28.04
N LYS A 198 -4.20 18.36 27.32
CA LYS A 198 -3.51 17.13 27.78
C LYS A 198 -4.45 16.00 28.19
N GLN A 199 -5.43 15.68 27.35
CA GLN A 199 -6.48 14.70 27.65
C GLN A 199 -5.97 13.27 27.92
N VAL A 200 -4.81 12.92 27.37
CA VAL A 200 -4.13 11.63 27.59
C VAL A 200 -2.66 11.85 27.93
N PRO A 201 -2.02 10.95 28.71
CA PRO A 201 -0.60 11.05 29.05
C PRO A 201 0.27 11.10 27.79
N TRP A 202 1.31 11.94 27.82
CA TRP A 202 2.22 12.16 26.69
C TRP A 202 2.78 10.85 26.10
N ALA A 203 3.14 9.88 26.95
CA ALA A 203 3.74 8.62 26.50
C ALA A 203 2.79 7.78 25.63
N GLU A 204 1.50 7.74 25.97
CA GLU A 204 0.49 7.01 25.21
C GLU A 204 0.18 7.73 23.89
N TRP A 205 0.05 9.05 23.96
CA TRP A 205 -0.19 9.89 22.80
C TRP A 205 0.98 9.87 21.80
N SER A 206 2.22 9.94 22.29
CA SER A 206 3.41 9.89 21.45
C SER A 206 3.56 8.56 20.73
N GLY A 207 3.17 7.43 21.34
CA GLY A 207 3.23 6.12 20.71
C GLY A 207 2.32 6.01 19.49
N GLU A 208 1.10 6.53 19.58
CA GLU A 208 0.15 6.58 18.46
C GLU A 208 0.66 7.50 17.33
N ARG A 209 1.30 8.60 17.70
CA ARG A 209 1.94 9.53 16.75
C ARG A 209 3.14 8.91 16.04
N GLU A 210 4.01 8.21 16.74
CA GLU A 210 5.12 7.50 16.11
C GLU A 210 4.65 6.41 15.13
N PHE A 211 3.56 5.71 15.48
CA PHE A 211 2.94 4.76 14.56
C PHE A 211 2.41 5.46 13.30
N ARG A 212 1.72 6.59 13.45
CA ARG A 212 1.25 7.41 12.33
C ARG A 212 2.40 7.89 11.46
N TRP A 213 3.49 8.36 12.08
CA TRP A 213 4.71 8.76 11.40
C TRP A 213 5.26 7.62 10.53
N ALA A 214 5.29 6.40 11.04
CA ALA A 214 5.75 5.23 10.28
C ALA A 214 4.82 4.86 9.13
N THR A 215 3.50 5.06 9.24
CA THR A 215 2.56 4.75 8.15
C THR A 215 2.62 5.73 6.98
N GLU A 216 3.14 6.93 7.19
CA GLU A 216 3.28 7.98 6.16
C GLU A 216 4.64 7.95 5.43
N LEU A 217 5.52 7.00 5.76
CA LEU A 217 6.86 6.83 5.16
C LEU A 217 6.88 6.95 3.62
N PRO A 218 5.97 6.31 2.86
CA PRO A 218 5.95 6.40 1.40
C PRO A 218 5.75 7.83 0.85
N HIS A 219 5.02 8.70 1.56
CA HIS A 219 4.86 10.10 1.16
C HIS A 219 6.17 10.88 1.32
N ARG A 220 6.95 10.57 2.36
CA ARG A 220 8.20 11.28 2.65
C ARG A 220 9.35 10.84 1.75
N ASP A 221 9.35 9.58 1.30
CA ASP A 221 10.26 9.14 0.24
C ASP A 221 10.05 9.93 -1.07
N LEU A 222 8.79 10.27 -1.39
CA LEU A 222 8.46 11.11 -2.53
C LEU A 222 8.91 12.57 -2.35
N GLU A 223 8.75 13.15 -1.16
CA GLU A 223 9.28 14.48 -0.85
C GLU A 223 10.81 14.53 -0.94
N TRP A 224 11.50 13.51 -0.43
CA TRP A 224 12.95 13.39 -0.56
C TRP A 224 13.39 13.31 -2.02
N ALA A 225 12.71 12.50 -2.84
CA ALA A 225 13.02 12.38 -4.25
C ALA A 225 12.85 13.69 -5.02
N ARG A 226 11.79 14.47 -4.74
CA ARG A 226 11.59 15.80 -5.30
C ARG A 226 12.73 16.75 -4.94
N ARG A 227 13.14 16.76 -3.66
CA ARG A 227 14.27 17.59 -3.21
C ARG A 227 15.56 17.25 -3.95
N LEU A 228 15.86 15.96 -4.16
CA LEU A 228 17.04 15.55 -4.93
C LEU A 228 16.96 15.97 -6.40
N ALA A 229 15.76 15.93 -7.00
CA ALA A 229 15.54 16.41 -8.36
C ALA A 229 15.75 17.92 -8.48
N GLU A 230 15.32 18.71 -7.48
CA GLU A 230 15.55 20.16 -7.42
C GLU A 230 17.03 20.51 -7.23
N GLN A 231 17.76 19.75 -6.42
CA GLN A 231 19.20 19.98 -6.15
C GLN A 231 20.12 19.55 -7.30
N GLY A 232 19.66 18.68 -8.20
CA GLY A 232 20.43 18.20 -9.36
C GLY A 232 20.17 18.96 -10.66
N ALA A 233 19.35 20.03 -10.62
CA ALA A 233 18.97 20.84 -11.78
C ALA A 233 19.80 22.15 -11.92
N GLU A 234 20.79 22.37 -11.05
CA GLU A 234 21.78 23.46 -11.12
C GLU A 234 23.09 23.00 -11.78
#